data_AF-A0A7S2XI90-F1
#
_entry.id   AF-A0A7S2XI90-F1
#
_cell.length_a   1.000
_cell.length_b   1.000
_cell.length_c   1.000
_cell.angle_alpha   90.00
_cell.angle_beta   90.00
_cell.angle_gamma   90.00
#
_symmetry.space_group_name_H-M   'P 1'
#
loop_
_entity.id
_entity.type
_entity.pdbx_description
1 polymer ?
#
loop_
_entity_poly.entity_id
_entity_poly.type
_entity_poly.pdbx_seq_one_letter_code
_entity_poly.pdbx_strand_id
1 'polypeptide(L)'
;AVVMGREADGVSDEMLQAADRRIYLSMHGFGESFNLSVATALVVQKLFSYDPSMVGDMSEEVRAALRRRWYRQLAKTPERLKLYESYLHRPPPPYEDLRRPEQLRSKDAVRRRMEKNIRAKKKDIRDAPSGGGEACGRKPASGSSCMYVVQKGRSKPIRVEIPQ
;
A
#
# COMPACT_ATOMS: atom_id res chain seq x y z
N ALA A 1 -1.62 -4.62 -15.46
CA ALA A 1 -0.98 -4.90 -14.15
C ALA A 1 0.23 -3.99 -13.93
N VAL A 2 0.20 -3.20 -12.85
CA VAL A 2 1.30 -2.37 -12.34
C VAL A 2 2.18 -3.18 -11.42
N VAL A 3 3.46 -3.26 -11.78
CA VAL A 3 4.52 -3.82 -10.94
C VAL A 3 5.28 -2.66 -10.33
N MET A 4 5.64 -2.78 -9.06
CA MET A 4 6.50 -1.83 -8.36
C MET A 4 7.67 -2.62 -7.76
N GLY A 5 8.83 -1.98 -7.69
CA GLY A 5 10.06 -2.61 -7.20
C GLY A 5 10.12 -2.74 -5.68
N ARG A 6 11.22 -3.32 -5.18
CA ARG A 6 11.59 -3.23 -3.77
C ARG A 6 12.16 -1.84 -3.46
N GLU A 7 12.10 -1.42 -2.21
CA GLU A 7 12.63 -0.13 -1.78
C GLU A 7 14.14 0.00 -2.02
N ALA A 8 14.90 -1.07 -1.77
CA ALA A 8 16.36 -1.06 -1.91
C ALA A 8 16.82 -1.08 -3.38
N ASP A 9 16.30 -2.02 -4.16
CA ASP A 9 16.89 -2.38 -5.46
C ASP A 9 15.98 -2.09 -6.66
N GLY A 10 14.78 -1.54 -6.43
CA GLY A 10 13.83 -1.28 -7.50
C GLY A 10 13.26 -2.57 -8.11
N VAL A 11 12.97 -2.52 -9.42
CA VAL A 11 12.38 -3.63 -10.18
C VAL A 11 13.49 -4.49 -10.79
N SER A 12 13.34 -5.81 -10.75
CA SER A 12 14.36 -6.73 -11.27
C SER A 12 14.46 -6.67 -12.79
N ASP A 13 15.63 -7.00 -13.34
CA ASP A 13 15.88 -6.96 -14.78
C ASP A 13 14.94 -7.89 -15.56
N GLU A 14 14.58 -9.05 -14.99
CA GLU A 14 13.64 -9.98 -15.62
C GLU A 14 12.25 -9.34 -15.79
N MET A 15 11.80 -8.57 -14.79
CA MET A 15 10.54 -7.83 -14.87
C MET A 15 10.61 -6.67 -15.86
N LEU A 16 11.77 -6.03 -16.01
CA LEU A 16 11.98 -4.97 -17.00
C LEU A 16 12.01 -5.47 -18.43
N GLN A 17 12.56 -6.66 -18.65
CA GLN A 17 12.57 -7.31 -19.94
C GLN A 17 11.18 -7.82 -20.34
N ALA A 18 10.39 -8.28 -19.37
CA ALA A 18 9.01 -8.72 -19.59
C ALA A 18 7.99 -7.56 -19.73
N ALA A 19 8.40 -6.31 -19.51
CA ALA A 19 7.49 -5.17 -19.47
C ALA A 19 7.15 -4.62 -20.85
N ASP A 20 5.85 -4.46 -21.15
CA ASP A 20 5.38 -3.81 -22.38
C ASP A 20 5.79 -2.32 -22.44
N ARG A 21 5.74 -1.65 -21.29
CA ARG A 21 5.99 -0.23 -21.13
C ARG A 21 6.67 0.03 -19.80
N ARG A 22 7.42 1.13 -19.77
CA ARG A 22 8.15 1.64 -18.61
C ARG A 22 7.69 3.07 -18.38
N ILE A 23 7.33 3.39 -17.14
CA ILE A 23 6.86 4.72 -16.75
C ILE A 23 7.84 5.26 -15.71
N TYR A 24 8.20 6.54 -15.87
CA TYR A 24 9.09 7.26 -14.96
C TYR A 24 8.34 8.43 -14.33
N LEU A 25 8.52 8.62 -13.02
CA LEU A 25 8.00 9.80 -12.32
C LEU A 25 9.08 10.88 -12.37
N SER A 26 8.79 11.97 -13.08
CA SER A 26 9.70 13.11 -13.16
C SER A 26 9.96 13.69 -11.77
N MET A 27 11.23 13.74 -11.39
CA MET A 27 11.69 14.36 -10.16
C MET A 27 12.49 15.61 -10.49
N HIS A 28 12.27 16.66 -9.71
CA HIS A 28 13.05 17.89 -9.78
C HIS A 28 13.69 18.09 -8.40
N GLY A 29 15.03 18.26 -8.38
CA GLY A 29 15.80 18.41 -7.15
C GLY A 29 16.80 17.27 -6.92
N PHE A 30 17.29 17.15 -5.68
CA PHE A 30 18.37 16.23 -5.31
C PHE A 30 17.91 14.81 -4.96
N GLY A 31 16.60 14.55 -4.96
CA GLY A 31 16.07 13.22 -4.67
C GLY A 31 16.33 12.27 -5.82
N GLU A 32 16.82 11.06 -5.53
CA GLU A 32 17.09 10.02 -6.54
C GLU A 32 15.92 9.04 -6.72
N SER A 33 14.97 9.01 -5.79
CA SER A 33 13.73 8.23 -5.90
C SER A 33 12.66 8.75 -4.93
N PHE A 34 11.41 8.43 -5.23
CA PHE A 34 10.32 8.55 -4.26
C PHE A 34 10.29 7.36 -3.31
N ASN A 35 9.73 7.53 -2.12
CA ASN A 35 9.34 6.39 -1.31
C ASN A 35 8.36 5.50 -2.11
N LEU A 36 8.53 4.17 -2.02
CA LEU A 36 7.75 3.20 -2.78
C LEU A 36 6.23 3.42 -2.65
N SER A 37 5.75 3.70 -1.44
CA SER A 37 4.32 3.95 -1.20
C SER A 37 3.84 5.25 -1.84
N VAL A 38 4.68 6.29 -1.84
CA VAL A 38 4.38 7.59 -2.46
C VAL A 38 4.33 7.46 -3.98
N ALA A 39 5.32 6.81 -4.59
CA ALA A 39 5.31 6.55 -6.03
C ALA A 39 4.10 5.73 -6.46
N THR A 40 3.77 4.66 -5.71
CA THR A 40 2.60 3.83 -6.00
C THR A 40 1.32 4.68 -5.96
N ALA A 41 1.17 5.53 -4.94
CA ALA A 41 0.01 6.41 -4.81
C ALA A 41 -0.10 7.40 -5.98
N LEU A 42 1.01 8.05 -6.38
CA LEU A 42 1.04 8.98 -7.51
C LEU A 42 0.66 8.30 -8.82
N VAL A 43 1.18 7.09 -9.07
CA VAL A 43 0.88 6.31 -10.26
C VAL A 43 -0.61 5.94 -10.30
N VAL A 44 -1.14 5.37 -9.22
CA VAL A 44 -2.56 4.97 -9.15
C VAL A 44 -3.48 6.17 -9.28
N GLN A 45 -3.16 7.29 -8.62
CA GLN A 45 -3.93 8.53 -8.74
C GLN A 45 -3.95 9.00 -10.20
N LYS A 46 -2.78 9.04 -10.87
CA LYS A 46 -2.70 9.49 -12.26
C LYS A 46 -3.46 8.58 -13.21
N LEU A 47 -3.48 7.27 -12.97
CA LEU A 47 -4.27 6.30 -13.74
C LEU A 47 -5.76 6.60 -13.63
N PHE A 48 -6.28 6.85 -12.43
CA PHE A 48 -7.69 7.22 -12.25
C PHE A 48 -8.04 8.60 -12.78
N SER A 49 -7.12 9.57 -12.71
CA SER A 49 -7.30 10.87 -13.37
C SER A 49 -7.33 10.76 -14.90
N TYR A 50 -6.56 9.84 -15.46
CA TYR A 50 -6.48 9.62 -16.90
C TYR A 50 -7.71 8.88 -17.44
N ASP A 51 -8.15 7.85 -16.73
CA ASP A 51 -9.33 7.06 -17.08
C ASP A 51 -10.20 6.82 -15.84
N PRO A 52 -11.19 7.69 -15.61
CA PRO A 52 -12.14 7.53 -14.51
C PRO A 52 -12.96 6.23 -14.58
N SER A 53 -13.10 5.61 -15.77
CA SER A 53 -13.85 4.37 -15.92
C SER A 53 -13.15 3.16 -15.28
N MET A 54 -11.87 3.27 -14.96
CA MET A 54 -11.15 2.23 -14.20
C MET A 54 -11.65 2.10 -12.76
N VAL A 55 -12.43 3.06 -12.25
CA VAL A 55 -12.98 3.01 -10.90
C VAL A 55 -14.25 2.14 -10.88
N GLY A 56 -14.13 0.96 -10.25
CA GLY A 56 -15.29 0.18 -9.81
C GLY A 56 -15.98 -0.65 -10.90
N ASP A 57 -15.32 -1.71 -11.35
CA ASP A 57 -15.86 -2.67 -12.34
C ASP A 57 -16.25 -4.03 -11.72
N MET A 58 -16.75 -4.00 -10.47
CA MET A 58 -17.09 -5.23 -9.75
C MET A 58 -18.61 -5.44 -9.74
N SER A 59 -19.05 -6.55 -10.34
CA SER A 59 -20.45 -6.99 -10.34
C SER A 59 -20.96 -7.24 -8.91
N GLU A 60 -22.28 -7.15 -8.71
CA GLU A 60 -22.89 -7.38 -7.40
C GLU A 60 -22.71 -8.82 -6.92
N GLU A 61 -22.66 -9.79 -7.84
CA GLU A 61 -22.44 -11.20 -7.52
C GLU A 61 -21.03 -11.43 -6.96
N VAL A 62 -20.02 -10.87 -7.63
CA VAL A 62 -18.61 -10.93 -7.18
C VAL A 62 -18.46 -10.20 -5.85
N ARG A 63 -19.11 -9.04 -5.72
CA ARG A 63 -19.11 -8.24 -4.49
C ARG A 63 -19.74 -8.98 -3.33
N ALA A 64 -20.88 -9.65 -3.53
CA ALA A 64 -21.56 -10.44 -2.50
C ALA A 64 -20.72 -11.65 -2.07
N ALA A 65 -20.10 -12.36 -3.02
CA ALA A 65 -19.20 -13.46 -2.71
C ALA A 65 -17.99 -13.02 -1.89
N LEU A 66 -17.38 -11.87 -2.25
CA LEU A 66 -16.28 -11.28 -1.49
C LEU A 66 -16.73 -10.87 -0.08
N ARG A 67 -17.87 -10.20 0.07
CA ARG A 67 -18.42 -9.84 1.39
C ARG A 67 -18.57 -11.07 2.28
N ARG A 68 -19.13 -12.17 1.77
CA ARG A 68 -19.25 -13.44 2.50
C ARG A 68 -17.92 -13.98 3.00
N ARG A 69 -16.89 -13.96 2.14
CA ARG A 69 -15.54 -14.39 2.51
C ARG A 69 -14.93 -13.49 3.58
N TRP A 70 -14.97 -12.18 3.36
CA TRP A 70 -14.32 -11.21 4.24
C TRP A 70 -15.01 -11.09 5.60
N TYR A 71 -16.34 -11.16 5.65
CA TYR A 71 -17.09 -11.15 6.90
C TYR A 71 -16.69 -12.29 7.83
N ARG A 72 -16.51 -13.50 7.30
CA ARG A 72 -15.99 -14.63 8.07
C ARG A 72 -14.56 -14.40 8.57
N GLN A 73 -13.71 -13.79 7.74
CA GLN A 73 -12.31 -13.49 8.12
C GLN A 73 -12.19 -12.35 9.14
N LEU A 74 -13.09 -11.35 9.09
CA LEU A 74 -13.06 -10.18 9.96
C LEU A 74 -13.77 -10.43 11.31
N ALA A 75 -14.67 -11.41 11.38
CA ALA A 75 -15.35 -11.79 12.60
C ALA A 75 -14.43 -12.56 13.55
N LYS A 76 -13.85 -11.85 14.52
CA LYS A 76 -13.02 -12.46 15.58
C LYS A 76 -13.85 -13.09 16.71
N THR A 77 -15.14 -12.78 16.78
CA THR A 77 -16.07 -13.27 17.82
C THR A 77 -17.34 -13.80 17.18
N PRO A 78 -18.02 -14.79 17.80
CA PRO A 78 -19.26 -15.36 17.27
C PRO A 78 -20.39 -14.32 17.13
N GLU A 79 -20.44 -13.33 18.03
CA GLU A 79 -21.39 -12.21 17.95
C GLU A 79 -21.16 -11.35 16.71
N ARG A 80 -19.89 -11.03 16.40
CA ARG A 80 -19.55 -10.26 15.19
C ARG A 80 -19.82 -11.05 13.92
N LEU A 81 -19.68 -12.37 13.96
CA LEU A 81 -20.01 -13.23 12.82
C LEU A 81 -21.50 -13.14 12.51
N LYS A 82 -22.37 -13.34 13.52
CA LYS A 82 -23.83 -13.19 13.37
C LYS A 82 -24.21 -11.81 12.83
N LEU A 83 -23.57 -10.76 13.35
CA LEU A 83 -23.79 -9.38 12.87
C LEU A 83 -23.42 -9.25 11.39
N TYR A 84 -22.26 -9.73 10.97
CA TYR A 84 -21.83 -9.61 9.58
C TYR A 84 -22.63 -10.51 8.62
N GLU A 85 -23.11 -11.67 9.08
CA GLU A 85 -24.01 -12.50 8.30
C GLU A 85 -25.33 -11.79 8.00
N SER A 86 -25.86 -11.01 8.95
CA SER A 86 -27.05 -10.19 8.71
C SER A 86 -26.85 -9.15 7.58
N TYR A 87 -25.62 -8.67 7.39
CA TYR A 87 -25.26 -7.72 6.33
C TYR A 87 -25.14 -8.35 4.93
N LEU A 88 -25.21 -9.67 4.80
CA LEU A 88 -25.14 -10.30 3.47
C LEU A 88 -26.35 -9.97 2.61
N HIS A 89 -27.54 -9.87 3.22
CA HIS A 89 -28.78 -9.54 2.52
C HIS A 89 -28.96 -8.04 2.34
N ARG A 90 -28.48 -7.23 3.29
CA ARG A 90 -28.56 -5.78 3.26
C ARG A 90 -27.23 -5.18 3.72
N PRO A 91 -26.25 -5.03 2.81
CA PRO A 91 -24.96 -4.49 3.18
C PRO A 91 -25.10 -3.03 3.64
N PRO A 92 -24.29 -2.59 4.62
CA PRO A 92 -24.24 -1.18 4.98
C PRO A 92 -23.78 -0.36 3.76
N PRO A 93 -24.29 0.88 3.61
CA PRO A 93 -23.85 1.77 2.55
C PRO A 93 -22.33 2.02 2.66
N PRO A 94 -21.65 2.30 1.53
CA PRO A 94 -20.27 2.75 1.57
C PRO A 94 -20.14 4.05 2.38
N TYR A 95 -18.94 4.34 2.87
CA TYR A 95 -18.69 5.63 3.51
C TYR A 95 -18.75 6.74 2.46
N GLU A 96 -19.44 7.83 2.80
CA GLU A 96 -19.53 9.05 1.97
C GLU A 96 -18.18 9.78 1.87
N ASP A 97 -17.41 9.80 2.96
CA ASP A 97 -16.07 10.37 3.01
C ASP A 97 -15.01 9.26 3.07
N LEU A 98 -14.04 9.30 2.15
CA LEU A 98 -12.88 8.40 2.17
C LEU A 98 -11.98 8.65 3.39
N ARG A 99 -12.10 9.82 4.01
CA ARG A 99 -11.38 10.16 5.23
C ARG A 99 -11.98 9.40 6.40
N ARG A 100 -11.09 8.87 7.24
CA ARG A 100 -11.46 8.26 8.51
C ARG A 100 -12.29 9.25 9.35
N PRO A 101 -13.46 8.85 9.87
CA PRO A 101 -14.30 9.69 10.73
C PRO A 101 -13.52 10.25 11.93
N GLU A 102 -13.84 11.49 12.31
CA GLU A 102 -13.08 12.25 13.32
C GLU A 102 -13.04 11.54 14.68
N GLN A 103 -14.13 10.88 15.07
CA GLN A 103 -14.23 10.12 16.32
C GLN A 103 -13.17 8.99 16.40
N LEU A 104 -12.76 8.46 15.25
CA LEU A 104 -11.75 7.42 15.16
C LEU A 104 -10.33 7.98 14.94
N ARG A 105 -10.20 9.28 14.67
CA ARG A 105 -8.91 9.99 14.55
C ARG A 105 -8.33 10.45 15.88
N SER A 106 -9.07 10.26 16.99
CA SER A 106 -8.61 10.59 18.34
C SER A 106 -7.14 10.23 18.54
N LYS A 107 -6.33 11.27 18.81
CA LYS A 107 -4.90 11.15 19.10
C LYS A 107 -4.65 10.29 20.35
N ASP A 108 -5.66 10.08 21.18
CA ASP A 108 -5.54 9.28 22.40
C ASP A 108 -5.30 7.81 22.12
N ALA A 109 -5.89 7.25 21.05
CA ALA A 109 -5.64 5.86 20.68
C ALA A 109 -4.19 5.67 20.20
N VAL A 110 -3.67 6.62 19.43
CA VAL A 110 -2.27 6.63 18.97
C VAL A 110 -1.34 6.83 20.17
N ARG A 111 -1.65 7.79 21.05
CA ARG A 111 -0.88 8.07 22.28
C ARG A 111 -0.79 6.84 23.17
N ARG A 112 -1.92 6.19 23.48
CA ARG A 112 -1.96 4.96 24.30
C ARG A 112 -1.17 3.81 23.67
N ARG A 113 -1.23 3.65 22.35
CA ARG A 113 -0.44 2.63 21.64
C ARG A 113 1.06 2.94 21.70
N MET A 114 1.44 4.20 21.53
CA MET A 114 2.82 4.66 21.62
C MET A 114 3.38 4.48 23.02
N GLU A 115 2.62 4.88 24.05
CA GLU A 115 2.94 4.64 25.47
C GLU A 115 3.15 3.15 25.76
N LYS A 116 2.27 2.28 25.26
CA LYS A 116 2.40 0.81 25.39
C LYS A 116 3.68 0.29 24.72
N ASN A 117 3.98 0.75 23.51
CA ASN A 117 5.19 0.34 22.78
C ASN A 117 6.47 0.84 23.46
N ILE A 118 6.46 2.07 23.99
CA ILE A 118 7.58 2.61 24.79
C ILE A 118 7.77 1.77 26.05
N ARG A 119 6.68 1.39 26.73
CA ARG A 119 6.74 0.55 27.92
C ARG A 119 7.27 -0.84 27.63
N ALA A 120 6.85 -1.45 26.52
CA ALA A 120 7.36 -2.74 26.04
C ALA A 120 8.87 -2.65 25.73
N LYS A 121 9.30 -1.66 24.93
CA LYS A 121 10.73 -1.43 24.66
C LYS A 121 11.55 -1.18 25.93
N LYS A 122 11.03 -0.41 26.89
CA LYS A 122 11.69 -0.20 28.19
C LYS A 122 11.77 -1.47 29.04
N LYS A 123 10.90 -2.45 28.81
CA LYS A 123 10.95 -3.75 29.46
C LYS A 123 12.00 -4.64 28.78
N ASP A 124 11.97 -4.69 27.44
CA ASP A 124 12.95 -5.44 26.65
C ASP A 124 14.40 -4.95 26.87
N ILE A 125 14.61 -3.64 27.04
CA ILE A 125 15.93 -3.07 27.39
C ILE A 125 16.37 -3.46 28.80
N ARG A 126 15.43 -3.57 29.75
CA ARG A 126 15.74 -3.97 31.14
C ARG A 126 16.03 -5.46 31.26
N ASP A 127 15.40 -6.26 30.41
CA ASP A 127 15.50 -7.72 30.40
C ASP A 127 16.62 -8.23 29.45
N ALA A 128 17.39 -7.32 28.83
CA ALA A 128 18.49 -7.66 27.92
C ALA A 128 19.75 -8.15 28.70
N PRO A 129 20.34 -9.30 28.35
CA PRO A 129 21.58 -9.75 28.98
C PRO A 129 22.76 -8.84 28.60
N SER A 130 23.56 -8.44 29.58
CA SER A 130 24.82 -7.73 29.37
C SER A 130 25.88 -8.70 28.80
N GLY A 131 26.06 -8.69 27.48
CA GLY A 131 27.11 -9.46 26.81
C GLY A 131 27.52 -8.78 25.50
N GLY A 132 28.79 -8.37 25.45
CA GLY A 132 29.42 -7.80 24.26
C GLY A 132 29.59 -8.82 23.14
N GLY A 133 29.71 -8.32 21.91
CA GLY A 133 29.98 -9.15 20.74
C GLY A 133 29.74 -8.39 19.44
N GLU A 134 30.80 -8.31 18.64
CA GLU A 134 30.94 -7.59 17.38
C GLU A 134 29.85 -7.88 16.34
N ALA A 135 29.58 -6.90 15.46
CA ALA A 135 29.11 -7.20 14.12
C ALA A 135 29.48 -6.09 13.12
N CYS A 136 30.53 -6.40 12.36
CA CYS A 136 30.54 -6.43 10.89
C CYS A 136 30.12 -5.14 10.15
N GLY A 137 31.11 -4.47 9.57
CA GLY A 137 30.93 -3.34 8.66
C GLY A 137 30.10 -3.70 7.42
N ARG A 138 29.03 -2.93 7.19
CA ARG A 138 28.30 -2.94 5.92
C ARG A 138 28.97 -1.96 4.96
N LYS A 139 29.36 -2.46 3.78
CA LYS A 139 29.72 -1.62 2.63
C LYS A 139 28.45 -0.93 2.09
N PRO A 140 28.54 0.31 1.57
CA PRO A 140 27.41 0.97 0.94
C PRO A 140 27.14 0.35 -0.43
N ALA A 141 25.90 -0.10 -0.65
CA ALA A 141 25.41 -0.45 -1.97
C ALA A 141 25.06 0.84 -2.71
N SER A 142 25.89 1.23 -3.68
CA SER A 142 25.56 2.21 -4.70
C SER A 142 24.65 1.54 -5.74
N GLY A 143 23.35 1.79 -5.65
CA GLY A 143 22.37 1.32 -6.62
C GLY A 143 21.27 2.37 -6.76
N SER A 144 21.26 3.08 -7.89
CA SER A 144 20.21 4.04 -8.23
C SER A 144 18.90 3.27 -8.41
N SER A 145 17.96 3.45 -7.48
CA SER A 145 16.66 2.76 -7.48
C SER A 145 15.76 3.39 -8.54
N CYS A 146 15.76 2.80 -9.74
CA CYS A 146 14.85 3.17 -10.81
C CYS A 146 13.51 2.42 -10.61
N MET A 147 12.43 3.16 -10.41
CA MET A 147 11.09 2.59 -10.28
C MET A 147 10.45 2.44 -11.67
N TYR A 148 9.98 1.24 -11.98
CA TYR A 148 9.29 0.93 -13.22
C TYR A 148 7.89 0.42 -12.92
N VAL A 149 6.90 0.98 -13.61
CA VAL A 149 5.49 0.56 -13.57
C VAL A 149 5.17 -0.27 -14.81
N VAL A 150 4.71 -1.50 -14.63
CA VAL A 150 4.19 -2.36 -15.72
C VAL A 150 2.72 -2.02 -16.03
N GLN A 151 2.18 -2.26 -17.22
CA GLN A 151 0.71 -2.27 -17.40
C GLN A 151 0.32 -3.30 -18.45
N LYS A 152 0.06 -4.54 -18.01
CA LYS A 152 -0.65 -5.52 -18.86
C LYS A 152 -2.04 -5.02 -19.27
N GLY A 153 -2.26 -4.84 -20.58
CA GLY A 153 -3.56 -4.83 -21.25
C GLY A 153 -4.23 -3.45 -21.46
N ARG A 154 -3.99 -2.83 -22.62
CA ARG A 154 -4.99 -2.39 -23.62
C ARG A 154 -4.28 -1.64 -24.76
N SER A 155 -4.70 -1.94 -25.97
CA SER A 155 -4.14 -1.47 -27.24
C SER A 155 -4.35 0.03 -27.44
N LYS A 156 -3.34 0.85 -27.13
CA LYS A 156 -2.89 2.06 -27.84
C LYS A 156 -1.84 2.79 -26.98
N PRO A 157 -0.71 3.24 -27.55
CA PRO A 157 0.31 3.98 -26.79
C PRO A 157 -0.24 5.35 -26.35
N ILE A 158 -0.27 5.60 -25.04
CA ILE A 158 -0.54 6.92 -24.49
C ILE A 158 0.75 7.72 -24.56
N ARG A 159 0.85 8.62 -25.53
CA ARG A 159 1.94 9.58 -25.66
C ARG A 159 1.63 10.75 -24.73
N VAL A 160 2.28 10.79 -23.57
CA VAL A 160 2.21 11.96 -22.68
C VAL A 160 3.28 12.94 -23.15
N GLU A 161 2.92 13.87 -24.03
CA GLU A 161 3.78 15.01 -24.36
C GLU A 161 3.62 16.06 -23.25
N ILE A 162 4.74 16.39 -22.61
CA ILE A 162 4.83 17.49 -21.63
C ILE A 162 5.31 18.71 -22.44
N PRO A 163 4.52 19.80 -22.54
CA PRO A 163 4.99 21.03 -23.16
C PRO A 163 6.22 21.54 -22.38
N GLN A 164 7.26 21.93 -23.13
CA GLN A 164 8.47 22.59 -22.61
C GLN A 164 8.12 23.90 -21.90
#